data_AF-A0A929K9R2-F1
#
_entry.id   AF-A0A929K9R2-F1
#
_cell.length_a   1.000
_cell.length_b   1.000
_cell.length_c   1.000
_cell.angle_alpha   90.00
_cell.angle_beta   90.00
_cell.angle_gamma   90.00
#
_symmetry.space_group_name_H-M   'P 1'
#
loop_
_entity.id
_entity.type
_entity.pdbx_description
1 polymer ?
#
loop_
_entity_poly.entity_id
_entity_poly.type
_entity_poly.pdbx_seq_one_letter_code
_entity_poly.pdbx_strand_id
1 'polypeptide(L)' 'MKIVRESLIEGAQRAQGLAIIIDVFRAFSVTPIFFYLGARKVIFVRNPEEAFSLKRNHDDIVLAGEVNEQLIPGFDLGNS' A
#
# COMPACT_ATOMS: atom_id res chain seq x y z
N MET A 1 12.04 26.85 0.45
CA MET A 1 11.12 25.68 0.56
C MET A 1 11.06 25.27 2.03
N LYS A 2 9.86 25.10 2.59
CA LYS A 2 9.69 24.60 3.97
C LYS A 2 9.53 23.08 3.92
N ILE A 3 10.32 22.36 4.70
CA ILE A 3 10.20 20.90 4.87
C ILE A 3 9.73 20.65 6.29
N VAL A 4 8.69 19.85 6.46
CA VAL A 4 8.14 19.47 7.76
C VAL A 4 8.13 17.95 7.83
N ARG A 5 8.59 17.40 8.96
CA ARG A 5 8.51 15.96 9.23
C ARG A 5 7.47 15.75 10.32
N GLU A 6 6.36 15.16 9.93
CA GLU A 6 5.31 14.69 10.83
C GLU A 6 5.29 13.15 10.82
N SER A 7 4.58 12.56 11.77
CA SER A 7 4.55 11.10 11.94
C SER A 7 3.12 10.59 12.06
N LEU A 8 2.93 9.33 11.64
CA LEU A 8 1.71 8.56 11.82
C LEU A 8 0.47 9.24 11.21
N ILE A 9 -0.72 8.81 11.64
CA ILE A 9 -2.00 9.24 11.07
C ILE A 9 -2.28 10.72 11.34
N GLU A 10 -1.93 11.23 12.52
CA GLU A 10 -2.14 12.63 12.87
C GLU A 10 -1.24 13.54 12.03
N GLY A 11 -0.02 13.09 11.75
CA GLY A 11 0.90 13.77 10.84
C GLY A 11 0.41 13.80 9.41
N ALA A 12 -0.09 12.66 8.91
CA ALA A 12 -0.69 12.58 7.58
C ALA A 12 -1.92 13.50 7.44
N GLN A 13 -2.76 13.59 8.48
CA GLN A 13 -3.92 14.49 8.50
C GLN A 13 -3.56 15.98 8.51
N ARG A 14 -2.41 16.34 9.09
CA ARG A 14 -1.90 17.73 9.09
C ARG A 14 -1.13 18.10 7.82
N ALA A 15 -0.79 17.13 6.97
CA ALA A 15 0.02 17.38 5.78
C ALA A 15 -0.67 18.37 4.82
N GLN A 16 0.09 19.35 4.33
CA GLN A 16 -0.39 20.35 3.38
C GLN A 16 0.62 20.50 2.23
N GLY A 17 0.13 20.69 1.01
CA GLY A 17 0.97 20.75 -0.19
C GLY A 17 1.42 19.36 -0.64
N LEU A 18 2.72 19.21 -0.97
CA LEU A 18 3.29 17.92 -1.36
C LEU A 18 3.59 17.06 -0.13
N ALA A 19 2.90 15.93 -0.01
CA ALA A 19 3.15 14.94 1.04
C ALA A 19 4.01 13.78 0.51
N ILE A 20 5.04 13.40 1.27
CA ILE A 20 5.85 12.20 1.01
C ILE A 20 5.58 11.23 2.16
N ILE A 21 4.94 10.10 1.86
CA ILE A 21 4.66 9.05 2.85
C ILE A 21 5.85 8.09 2.90
N ILE A 22 6.31 7.79 4.11
CA ILE A 22 7.45 6.91 4.37
C ILE A 22 6.98 5.78 5.28
N ASP A 23 6.94 4.57 4.74
CA ASP A 23 6.75 3.32 5.48
C ASP A 23 7.80 2.33 4.98
N VAL A 24 8.95 2.32 5.66
CA VAL A 24 10.12 1.54 5.25
C VAL A 24 9.91 0.05 5.50
N PHE A 25 9.13 -0.32 6.52
CA PHE A 25 8.93 -1.71 6.93
C PHE A 25 7.43 -2.02 6.97
N ARG A 26 6.80 -2.34 5.83
CA ARG A 26 7.40 -2.65 4.52
C ARG A 26 6.69 -2.03 3.31
N ALA A 27 5.52 -1.43 3.50
CA ALA A 27 4.61 -1.10 2.41
C ALA A 27 5.25 -0.24 1.31
N PHE A 28 5.97 0.83 1.68
CA PHE A 28 6.61 1.72 0.71
C PHE A 28 8.05 1.31 0.33
N SER A 29 8.58 0.23 0.88
CA SER A 29 9.76 -0.46 0.32
C SER A 29 9.36 -1.46 -0.77
N VAL A 30 8.22 -2.14 -0.61
CA VAL A 30 7.71 -3.14 -1.56
C VAL A 30 7.02 -2.49 -2.76
N THR A 31 6.26 -1.41 -2.53
CA THR A 31 5.47 -0.76 -3.59
C THR A 31 6.28 -0.35 -4.85
N PRO A 32 7.48 0.26 -4.73
CA PRO A 32 8.34 0.53 -5.89
C PRO A 32 8.71 -0.73 -6.68
N ILE A 33 8.84 -1.89 -6.03
CA ILE A 33 9.13 -3.16 -6.68
C ILE A 33 7.95 -3.61 -7.55
N PHE A 34 6.70 -3.42 -7.11
CA PHE A 34 5.55 -3.71 -7.96
C PHE A 34 5.57 -2.91 -9.27
N PHE A 35 5.92 -1.63 -9.21
CA PHE A 35 6.07 -0.80 -10.41
C PHE A 35 7.24 -1.28 -11.29
N TYR A 36 8.39 -1.62 -10.67
CA TYR A 36 9.52 -2.20 -11.41
C TYR A 36 9.14 -3.50 -12.13
N LEU A 37 8.28 -4.32 -11.53
CA LEU A 37 7.74 -5.56 -12.11
C LEU A 37 6.60 -5.33 -13.11
N GLY A 38 6.25 -4.08 -13.42
CA GLY A 38 5.29 -3.73 -14.46
C GLY A 38 3.87 -3.45 -13.99
N ALA A 39 3.61 -3.31 -12.68
CA ALA A 39 2.31 -2.87 -12.20
C ALA A 39 1.98 -1.47 -12.76
N ARG A 40 0.84 -1.34 -13.44
CA ARG A 40 0.38 -0.05 -13.98
C ARG A 40 -0.13 0.89 -12.89
N LYS A 41 -0.64 0.32 -11.79
CA LYS A 41 -1.25 1.03 -10.68
C LYS A 41 -1.16 0.16 -9.43
N VAL A 42 -0.92 0.78 -8.28
CA VAL A 42 -1.07 0.16 -6.95
C VAL A 42 -2.21 0.88 -6.24
N ILE A 43 -3.15 0.11 -5.68
CA ILE A 43 -4.31 0.63 -4.96
C ILE A 43 -4.19 0.17 -3.51
N PHE A 44 -3.98 1.12 -2.60
CA PHE A 44 -4.02 0.85 -1.17
C PHE A 44 -5.47 0.88 -0.71
N VAL A 45 -5.88 -0.17 0.00
CA VAL A 45 -7.22 -0.32 0.59
C VAL A 45 -7.12 -0.42 2.10
N ARG A 46 -8.23 -0.16 2.79
CA ARG A 46 -8.21 -0.14 4.26
C ARG A 46 -8.19 -1.54 4.88
N ASN A 47 -8.84 -2.51 4.23
CA ASN A 47 -9.02 -3.86 4.75
C ASN A 47 -9.04 -4.92 3.63
N PRO A 48 -8.85 -6.21 3.96
CA PRO A 48 -8.85 -7.29 2.97
C PRO A 48 -10.16 -7.43 2.20
N GLU A 49 -11.31 -7.16 2.83
CA GLU A 49 -12.63 -7.30 2.22
C GLU A 49 -12.82 -6.35 1.04
N GLU A 50 -12.29 -5.13 1.14
CA GLU A 50 -12.25 -4.15 0.06
C GLU A 50 -11.37 -4.65 -1.10
N ALA A 51 -10.22 -5.26 -0.79
CA ALA A 51 -9.32 -5.83 -1.80
C ALA A 51 -9.99 -6.96 -2.59
N PHE A 52 -10.62 -7.92 -1.90
CA PHE A 52 -11.37 -9.00 -2.54
C PHE A 52 -12.54 -8.48 -3.37
N SER A 53 -13.21 -7.43 -2.88
CA SER A 53 -14.33 -6.81 -3.60
C SER A 53 -13.87 -6.16 -4.91
N LEU A 54 -12.69 -5.51 -4.91
CA LEU A 54 -12.09 -4.97 -6.13
C LEU A 54 -11.70 -6.07 -7.13
N LYS A 55 -11.13 -7.20 -6.67
CA LYS A 55 -10.71 -8.30 -7.56
C LYS A 55 -11.86 -9.09 -8.17
N ARG A 56 -13.03 -9.13 -7.52
CA ARG A 56 -14.16 -10.02 -7.88
C ARG A 56 -14.52 -10.06 -9.38
N ASN A 57 -14.37 -8.94 -10.09
CA ASN A 57 -14.69 -8.81 -11.51
C ASN A 57 -13.48 -8.40 -12.38
N HIS A 58 -12.26 -8.56 -11.84
CA HIS A 58 -11.03 -8.08 -12.46
C HIS A 58 -9.92 -9.12 -12.34
N ASP A 59 -9.79 -9.94 -13.37
CA ASP A 59 -8.80 -11.02 -13.43
C ASP A 59 -7.35 -10.51 -13.50
N ASP A 60 -7.15 -9.23 -13.84
CA ASP A 60 -5.83 -8.59 -13.93
C ASP A 60 -5.33 -8.01 -12.59
N ILE A 61 -6.12 -8.10 -11.52
CA ILE A 61 -5.73 -7.61 -10.19
C ILE A 61 -4.97 -8.69 -9.42
N VAL A 62 -3.79 -8.32 -8.94
CA VAL A 62 -2.99 -9.08 -7.97
C VAL A 62 -3.24 -8.49 -6.58
N LEU A 63 -3.61 -9.34 -5.63
CA LEU A 63 -3.78 -8.98 -4.22
C LEU A 63 -2.44 -9.16 -3.50
N ALA A 64 -1.93 -8.08 -2.92
CA ALA A 64 -0.71 -8.09 -2.12
C ALA A 64 -0.95 -7.41 -0.78
N GLY A 65 -0.48 -8.02 0.32
CA GLY A 65 -0.68 -7.45 1.65
C GLY A 65 -0.44 -8.43 2.79
N GLU A 66 -0.60 -7.92 4.01
CA GLU A 66 -0.34 -8.68 5.24
C GLU A 66 -1.27 -8.28 6.38
N VAL A 67 -1.42 -9.17 7.36
CA VAL A 67 -1.95 -8.90 8.70
C VAL A 67 -1.02 -9.55 9.71
N ASN A 68 -0.56 -8.79 10.71
CA ASN A 68 0.44 -9.27 11.68
C ASN A 68 1.66 -9.92 11.02
N GLU A 69 2.21 -9.26 9.98
CA GLU A 69 3.38 -9.71 9.21
C GLU A 69 3.18 -10.99 8.37
N GLN A 70 1.96 -11.56 8.38
CA GLN A 70 1.62 -12.78 7.66
C GLN A 70 0.82 -12.48 6.39
N LEU A 71 1.05 -13.29 5.36
CA LEU A 71 0.23 -13.29 4.16
C LEU A 71 -1.25 -13.46 4.53
N ILE A 72 -2.10 -12.60 3.97
CA ILE A 72 -3.54 -12.70 4.14
C ILE A 72 -4.04 -13.95 3.38
N PRO A 73 -4.78 -14.87 4.01
CA PRO A 73 -5.32 -16.03 3.32
C PRO A 73 -6.13 -15.65 2.07
N GLY A 74 -5.76 -16.22 0.92
CA GLY A 74 -6.39 -15.92 -0.37
C GLY A 74 -5.80 -14.73 -1.15
N PHE A 75 -4.81 -14.02 -0.59
CA PHE A 75 -4.02 -13.07 -1.37
C PHE A 75 -2.96 -13.79 -2.20
N ASP A 76 -2.54 -13.15 -3.30
CA ASP A 76 -1.56 -13.71 -4.23
C ASP A 76 -0.12 -13.51 -3.71
N LEU A 77 0.15 -12.38 -3.05
CA LEU A 77 1.48 -11.98 -2.57
C LEU A 77 1.44 -11.39 -1.15
N GLY A 78 2.56 -11.49 -0.43
CA GLY A 78 2.75 -10.83 0.86
C GLY A 78 3.22 -9.38 0.72
N ASN A 79 3.60 -8.77 1.84
CA ASN A 79 4.25 -7.46 1.88
C ASN A 79 5.79 -7.60 1.98
N SER A 80 6.40 -8.44 1.12
CA SER A 80 7.84 -8.73 1.12
C SER A 80 8.42 -8.84 -0.28
#